data_AF-A0A7C9HWU0-F1
#
_entry.id   AF-A0A7C9HWU0-F1
#
_cell.length_a   1.000
_cell.length_b   1.000
_cell.length_c   1.000
_cell.angle_alpha   90.00
_cell.angle_beta   90.00
_cell.angle_gamma   90.00
#
_symmetry.space_group_name_H-M   'P 1'
#
loop_
_entity.id
_entity.type
_entity.pdbx_description
1 polymer ?
#
loop_
_entity_poly.entity_id
_entity_poly.type
_entity_poly.pdbx_seq_one_letter_code
_entity_poly.pdbx_strand_id
1 'polypeptide(L)'
;MLSDRAKVETRREWQELGFYYDRDDEIKSWRIVGAKSGLSKFADLIRRYAADERNQGVSEHEHFGPYSYLEIGTWDVPEITEHWIAGPLDRLRMLASTIDGLLATQRIGQRASLRSSFSPASPYDLEIDVRSEDFDPASEDPNFLD
;
A
#
# COMPACT_ATOMS: atom_id res chain seq x y z
N MET A 1 -16.97 16.58 -6.15
CA MET A 1 -16.31 17.55 -5.25
C MET A 1 -16.78 17.27 -3.83
N LEU A 2 -15.87 16.95 -2.92
CA LEU A 2 -16.20 16.70 -1.51
C LEU A 2 -16.63 17.99 -0.81
N SER A 3 -17.55 17.90 0.15
CA SER A 3 -17.86 19.02 1.05
C SER A 3 -16.67 19.33 1.96
N ASP A 4 -16.60 20.54 2.53
CA ASP A 4 -15.50 20.93 3.42
C ASP A 4 -15.35 19.98 4.61
N ARG A 5 -16.48 19.52 5.16
CA ARG A 5 -16.48 18.51 6.24
C ARG A 5 -15.92 17.18 5.75
N ALA A 6 -16.31 16.71 4.57
CA ALA A 6 -15.80 15.47 4.00
C ALA A 6 -14.30 15.57 3.71
N LYS A 7 -13.81 16.71 3.23
CA LYS A 7 -12.36 16.96 3.05
C LYS A 7 -11.59 16.85 4.36
N VAL A 8 -12.11 17.43 5.45
CA VAL A 8 -11.45 17.35 6.77
C VAL A 8 -11.36 15.91 7.27
N GLU A 9 -12.43 15.14 7.17
CA GLU A 9 -12.44 13.73 7.61
C GLU A 9 -11.54 12.86 6.73
N THR A 10 -11.63 12.96 5.39
CA THR A 10 -10.77 12.21 4.47
C THR A 10 -9.28 12.53 4.68
N ARG A 11 -8.93 13.80 4.96
CA ARG A 11 -7.55 14.16 5.30
C ARG A 11 -7.07 13.46 6.59
N ARG A 12 -7.93 13.37 7.61
CA ARG A 12 -7.60 12.67 8.86
C ARG A 12 -7.38 11.19 8.62
N GLU A 13 -8.24 10.54 7.85
CA GLU A 13 -8.09 9.12 7.52
C GLU A 13 -6.77 8.85 6.77
N TRP A 14 -6.37 9.73 5.84
CA TRP A 14 -5.05 9.66 5.20
C TRP A 14 -3.89 9.81 6.19
N GLN A 15 -3.97 10.76 7.12
CA GLN A 15 -2.95 10.99 8.14
C GLN A 15 -2.86 9.81 9.14
N GLU A 16 -4.00 9.22 9.50
CA GLU A 16 -4.07 8.02 10.34
C GLU A 16 -3.45 6.80 9.65
N LEU A 17 -3.80 6.58 8.38
CA LEU A 17 -3.20 5.55 7.53
C LEU A 17 -1.68 5.75 7.41
N GLY A 18 -1.24 7.00 7.26
CA GLY A 18 0.17 7.42 7.29
C GLY A 18 0.91 7.32 5.96
N PHE A 19 0.27 6.80 4.92
CA PHE A 19 0.78 6.77 3.55
C PHE A 19 -0.37 7.04 2.59
N TYR A 20 -0.05 7.52 1.39
CA TYR A 20 -1.00 7.61 0.28
C TYR A 20 -0.78 6.41 -0.64
N TYR A 21 -1.84 5.96 -1.28
CA TYR A 21 -1.76 4.97 -2.34
C TYR A 21 -2.49 5.45 -3.58
N ASP A 22 -2.01 5.03 -4.73
CA ASP A 22 -2.72 5.16 -6.00
C ASP A 22 -2.37 4.00 -6.93
N ARG A 23 -3.24 3.77 -7.89
CA ARG A 23 -3.06 2.77 -8.94
C ARG A 23 -3.01 3.48 -10.30
N ASP A 24 -1.89 3.29 -11.00
CA ASP A 24 -1.75 3.75 -12.37
C ASP A 24 -1.97 2.56 -13.33
N ASP A 25 -3.08 2.62 -14.06
CA ASP A 25 -3.48 1.59 -15.01
C ASP A 25 -2.75 1.67 -16.36
N GLU A 26 -2.11 2.79 -16.67
CA GLU A 26 -1.33 2.96 -17.90
C GLU A 26 0.03 2.28 -17.76
N ILE A 27 0.74 2.52 -16.64
CA ILE A 27 2.03 1.88 -16.36
C ILE A 27 1.91 0.57 -15.57
N LYS A 28 0.69 0.19 -15.17
CA LYS A 28 0.38 -1.03 -14.39
C LYS A 28 1.17 -1.09 -13.08
N SER A 29 0.93 -0.13 -12.19
CA SER A 29 1.62 -0.04 -10.90
C SER A 29 0.69 0.42 -9.77
N TRP A 30 0.81 -0.23 -8.62
CA TRP A 30 0.38 0.32 -7.34
C TRP A 30 1.53 1.12 -6.73
N ARG A 31 1.31 2.40 -6.48
CA ARG A 31 2.27 3.28 -5.82
C ARG A 31 1.85 3.50 -4.38
N ILE A 32 2.73 3.17 -3.44
CA ILE A 32 2.58 3.50 -2.03
C ILE A 32 3.62 4.56 -1.69
N VAL A 33 3.17 5.74 -1.28
CA VAL A 33 4.03 6.91 -1.05
C VAL A 33 3.85 7.44 0.36
N GLY A 34 4.97 7.72 1.03
CA GLY A 34 4.92 8.21 2.40
C GLY A 34 6.29 8.43 3.01
N ALA A 35 6.30 9.02 4.19
CA ALA A 35 7.46 9.00 5.08
C ALA A 35 7.83 7.54 5.44
N LYS A 36 9.05 7.28 5.93
CA LYS A 36 9.44 5.91 6.32
C LYS A 36 8.56 5.39 7.44
N SER A 37 8.21 6.25 8.39
CA SER A 37 7.27 5.94 9.48
C SER A 37 5.89 5.54 8.95
N GLY A 38 5.39 6.24 7.93
CA GLY A 38 4.15 5.95 7.22
C GLY A 38 4.18 4.64 6.44
N LEU A 39 5.23 4.42 5.64
CA LEU A 39 5.42 3.20 4.86
C LEU A 39 5.65 1.96 5.75
N SER A 40 6.20 2.15 6.94
CA SER A 40 6.28 1.07 7.94
C SER A 40 4.88 0.63 8.40
N LYS A 41 3.92 1.57 8.51
CA LYS A 41 2.51 1.21 8.79
C LYS A 41 1.90 0.35 7.68
N PHE A 42 2.27 0.58 6.42
CA PHE A 42 1.82 -0.28 5.31
C PHE A 42 2.33 -1.72 5.47
N ALA A 43 3.62 -1.89 5.77
CA ALA A 43 4.19 -3.20 6.10
C ALA A 43 3.48 -3.84 7.31
N ASP A 44 3.19 -3.05 8.35
CA ASP A 44 2.46 -3.51 9.53
C ASP A 44 1.01 -3.94 9.21
N LEU A 45 0.32 -3.30 8.27
CA LEU A 45 -1.03 -3.70 7.83
C LEU A 45 -0.98 -5.07 7.14
N ILE A 46 -0.08 -5.25 6.18
CA ILE A 46 0.12 -6.54 5.50
C ILE A 46 0.48 -7.63 6.52
N ARG A 47 1.38 -7.31 7.46
CA ARG A 47 1.81 -8.27 8.49
C ARG A 47 0.67 -8.66 9.43
N ARG A 48 -0.19 -7.71 9.81
CA ARG A 48 -1.38 -7.96 10.65
C ARG A 48 -2.41 -8.81 9.92
N TYR A 49 -2.75 -8.45 8.68
CA TYR A 49 -3.64 -9.27 7.84
C TYR A 49 -3.13 -10.71 7.75
N ALA A 50 -1.83 -10.88 7.49
CA ALA A 50 -1.24 -12.20 7.35
C ALA A 50 -1.04 -12.95 8.68
N ALA A 51 -1.12 -12.29 9.83
CA ALA A 51 -1.01 -12.93 11.15
C ALA A 51 -2.33 -13.55 11.62
N ASP A 52 -3.46 -13.16 11.03
CA ASP A 52 -4.77 -13.69 11.36
C ASP A 52 -5.05 -14.99 10.60
N GLU A 53 -5.18 -16.11 11.33
CA GLU A 53 -5.46 -17.41 10.72
C GLU A 53 -6.84 -17.48 10.05
N ARG A 54 -7.77 -16.58 10.40
CA ARG A 54 -9.09 -16.50 9.76
C ARG A 54 -8.98 -16.08 8.29
N ASN A 55 -7.89 -15.41 7.92
CA ASN A 55 -7.64 -14.95 6.56
C ASN A 55 -7.04 -16.04 5.66
N GLN A 56 -6.88 -17.29 6.12
CA GLN A 56 -6.32 -18.37 5.30
C GLN A 56 -7.18 -18.77 4.08
N GLY A 57 -8.46 -18.39 4.06
CA GLY A 57 -9.36 -18.69 2.96
C GLY A 57 -8.97 -17.98 1.67
N VAL A 58 -8.99 -18.71 0.55
CA VAL A 58 -8.86 -18.08 -0.78
C VAL A 58 -9.97 -17.05 -0.96
N SER A 59 -9.60 -15.88 -1.48
CA SER A 59 -10.48 -14.71 -1.66
C SER A 59 -10.86 -13.94 -0.39
N GLU A 60 -10.36 -14.31 0.79
CA GLU A 60 -10.39 -13.41 1.94
C GLU A 60 -9.60 -12.14 1.61
N HIS A 61 -10.08 -10.97 2.02
CA HIS A 61 -9.43 -9.68 1.75
C HIS A 61 -9.86 -8.61 2.76
N GLU A 62 -9.03 -7.60 2.89
CA GLU A 62 -9.31 -6.41 3.71
C GLU A 62 -9.03 -5.15 2.89
N HIS A 63 -9.92 -4.16 3.03
CA HIS A 63 -9.79 -2.86 2.37
C HIS A 63 -9.13 -1.84 3.30
N PHE A 64 -8.26 -1.00 2.74
CA PHE A 64 -7.55 0.02 3.49
C PHE A 64 -7.76 1.43 2.91
N GLY A 65 -7.71 2.39 3.82
CA GLY A 65 -7.74 3.83 3.53
C GLY A 65 -9.10 4.41 3.16
N PRO A 66 -9.15 5.71 2.88
CA PRO A 66 -10.40 6.49 2.82
C PRO A 66 -11.37 6.04 1.73
N TYR A 67 -10.82 5.52 0.64
CA TYR A 67 -11.60 5.08 -0.52
C TYR A 67 -11.74 3.57 -0.60
N SER A 68 -11.10 2.82 0.30
CA SER A 68 -11.18 1.35 0.35
C SER A 68 -10.77 0.65 -0.96
N TYR A 69 -9.93 1.28 -1.77
CA TYR A 69 -9.46 0.70 -3.04
C TYR A 69 -8.23 -0.18 -2.87
N LEU A 70 -7.42 0.07 -1.84
CA LEU A 70 -6.26 -0.77 -1.56
C LEU A 70 -6.73 -2.03 -0.85
N GLU A 71 -6.61 -3.17 -1.53
CA GLU A 71 -6.98 -4.47 -0.99
C GLU A 71 -5.74 -5.33 -0.76
N ILE A 72 -5.63 -5.91 0.44
CA ILE A 72 -4.70 -7.01 0.72
C ILE A 72 -5.52 -8.29 0.87
N GLY A 73 -5.15 -9.34 0.14
CA GLY A 73 -5.96 -10.54 0.06
C GLY A 73 -5.18 -11.85 0.05
N THR A 74 -5.90 -12.94 0.28
CA THR A 74 -5.34 -14.29 0.26
C THR A 74 -5.65 -14.98 -1.06
N TRP A 75 -4.60 -15.51 -1.66
CA TRP A 75 -4.64 -16.21 -2.94
C TRP A 75 -3.63 -17.36 -2.98
N ASP A 76 -3.75 -18.26 -3.95
CA ASP A 76 -2.89 -19.44 -4.05
C ASP A 76 -1.42 -19.09 -4.39
N VAL A 77 -1.21 -17.98 -5.10
CA VAL A 77 0.11 -17.49 -5.51
C VAL A 77 0.20 -15.99 -5.32
N PRO A 78 1.41 -15.43 -5.11
CA PRO A 78 1.61 -13.98 -5.11
C PRO A 78 1.11 -13.36 -6.40
N GLU A 79 0.21 -12.38 -6.28
CA GLU A 79 -0.35 -11.66 -7.41
C GLU A 79 -0.59 -10.20 -7.04
N ILE A 80 -0.36 -9.30 -7.99
CA ILE A 80 -0.76 -7.90 -7.93
C ILE A 80 -1.55 -7.62 -9.20
N THR A 81 -2.81 -7.21 -9.04
CA THR A 81 -3.72 -6.88 -10.15
C THR A 81 -4.25 -5.47 -9.99
N GLU A 82 -5.19 -5.08 -10.85
CA GLU A 82 -5.94 -3.86 -10.66
C GLU A 82 -6.75 -3.86 -9.36
N HIS A 83 -7.12 -5.03 -8.84
CA HIS A 83 -8.00 -5.16 -7.68
C HIS A 83 -7.25 -5.16 -6.36
N TRP A 84 -6.12 -5.87 -6.28
CA TRP A 84 -5.51 -6.18 -4.99
C TRP A 84 -4.02 -6.52 -5.06
N ILE A 85 -3.41 -6.60 -3.88
CA ILE A 85 -2.10 -7.21 -3.61
C ILE A 85 -2.38 -8.47 -2.79
N ALA A 86 -2.20 -9.64 -3.40
CA ALA A 86 -2.63 -10.90 -2.80
C ALA A 86 -1.57 -12.00 -2.85
N GLY A 87 -1.76 -13.03 -2.03
CA GLY A 87 -0.97 -14.25 -2.06
C GLY A 87 -1.12 -15.07 -0.80
N PRO A 88 -0.38 -16.19 -0.69
CA PRO A 88 -0.37 -16.98 0.53
C PRO A 88 0.11 -16.15 1.74
N LEU A 89 -0.42 -16.42 2.94
CA LEU A 89 -0.12 -15.60 4.12
C LEU A 89 1.39 -15.51 4.42
N ASP A 90 2.16 -16.59 4.23
CA ASP A 90 3.62 -16.58 4.39
C ASP A 90 4.31 -15.67 3.36
N ARG A 91 3.80 -15.62 2.13
CA ARG A 91 4.29 -14.72 1.08
C ARG A 91 3.98 -13.27 1.41
N LEU A 92 2.79 -12.97 1.95
CA LEU A 92 2.45 -11.62 2.43
C LEU A 92 3.32 -11.19 3.61
N ARG A 93 3.63 -12.09 4.57
CA ARG A 93 4.59 -11.80 5.64
C ARG A 93 5.99 -11.49 5.10
N MET A 94 6.41 -12.21 4.05
CA MET A 94 7.68 -11.96 3.39
C MET A 94 7.69 -10.63 2.63
N LEU A 95 6.57 -10.24 2.02
CA LEU A 95 6.40 -8.91 1.41
C LEU A 95 6.58 -7.80 2.46
N ALA A 96 5.90 -7.91 3.60
CA ALA A 96 6.06 -6.94 4.69
C ALA A 96 7.53 -6.82 5.13
N SER A 97 8.21 -7.95 5.32
CA SER A 97 9.64 -7.99 5.69
C SER A 97 10.54 -7.40 4.61
N THR A 98 10.18 -7.56 3.33
CA THR A 98 10.91 -6.97 2.20
C THR A 98 10.78 -5.45 2.21
N ILE A 99 9.58 -4.93 2.50
CA ILE A 99 9.35 -3.49 2.66
C ILE A 99 10.18 -2.95 3.84
N ASP A 100 10.20 -3.63 4.99
CA ASP A 100 11.02 -3.21 6.15
C ASP A 100 12.52 -3.08 5.78
N GLY A 101 13.08 -4.10 5.11
CA GLY A 101 14.48 -4.09 4.68
C GLY A 101 14.77 -2.99 3.65
N LEU A 102 13.82 -2.73 2.75
CA LEU A 102 13.89 -1.67 1.77
C LEU A 102 13.90 -0.28 2.44
N LEU A 103 13.00 -0.05 3.40
CA LEU A 103 12.93 1.21 4.15
C LEU A 103 14.17 1.46 5.01
N ALA A 104 14.84 0.41 5.49
CA ALA A 104 16.09 0.55 6.24
C ALA A 104 17.24 1.15 5.39
N THR A 105 17.21 0.99 4.07
CA THR A 105 18.32 1.36 3.18
C THR A 105 17.99 2.50 2.21
N GLN A 106 16.73 2.67 1.83
CA GLN A 106 16.31 3.71 0.89
C GLN A 106 16.49 5.13 1.43
N ARG A 107 16.72 6.06 0.52
CA ARG A 107 16.82 7.50 0.80
C ARG A 107 15.52 8.21 0.39
N ILE A 108 15.30 9.39 0.97
CA ILE A 108 14.21 10.28 0.58
C ILE A 108 14.30 10.59 -0.92
N GLY A 109 13.15 10.59 -1.60
CA GLY A 109 13.01 10.80 -3.04
C GLY A 109 13.32 9.56 -3.89
N GLN A 110 13.63 8.42 -3.28
CA GLN A 110 13.83 7.18 -4.01
C GLN A 110 12.52 6.40 -4.15
N ARG A 111 12.32 5.86 -5.35
CA ARG A 111 11.29 4.89 -5.66
C ARG A 111 11.93 3.53 -5.87
N ALA A 112 11.28 2.47 -5.43
CA ALA A 112 11.70 1.10 -5.71
C ALA A 112 10.52 0.22 -6.07
N SER A 113 10.73 -0.59 -7.11
CA SER A 113 9.83 -1.66 -7.53
C SER A 113 10.07 -2.90 -6.67
N LEU A 114 8.97 -3.58 -6.29
CA LEU A 114 8.99 -4.86 -5.58
C LEU A 114 8.67 -6.05 -6.49
N ARG A 115 8.43 -5.84 -7.80
CA ARG A 115 8.14 -6.87 -8.80
C ARG A 115 9.05 -8.09 -8.68
N SER A 116 10.36 -7.89 -8.68
CA SER A 116 11.34 -9.00 -8.65
C SER A 116 11.30 -9.78 -7.34
N SER A 117 10.85 -9.16 -6.25
CA SER A 117 10.91 -9.72 -4.89
C SER A 117 9.61 -10.41 -4.48
N PHE A 118 8.46 -9.96 -4.99
CA PHE A 118 7.16 -10.48 -4.58
C PHE A 118 6.46 -11.32 -5.67
N SER A 119 6.18 -10.72 -6.83
CA SER A 119 5.35 -11.34 -7.86
C SER A 119 5.78 -10.93 -9.29
N PRO A 120 6.90 -11.50 -9.82
CA PRO A 120 7.49 -11.07 -11.09
C PRO A 120 6.56 -11.19 -12.31
N ALA A 121 5.64 -12.16 -12.27
CA ALA A 121 4.68 -12.46 -13.33
C ALA A 121 3.37 -11.67 -13.21
N SER A 122 3.19 -10.86 -12.15
CA SER A 122 1.98 -10.10 -11.97
C SER A 122 1.78 -9.03 -13.03
N PRO A 123 0.53 -8.75 -13.44
CA PRO A 123 0.24 -7.69 -14.39
C PRO A 123 0.65 -6.32 -13.83
N TYR A 124 0.51 -6.10 -12.52
CA TYR A 124 0.87 -4.86 -11.86
C TYR A 124 2.17 -4.98 -11.04
N ASP A 125 2.89 -3.88 -10.90
CA ASP A 125 3.98 -3.72 -9.94
C ASP A 125 3.48 -3.16 -8.61
N LEU A 126 4.29 -3.29 -7.55
CA LEU A 126 4.14 -2.56 -6.31
C LEU A 126 5.39 -1.70 -6.11
N GLU A 127 5.20 -0.39 -6.08
CA GLU A 127 6.26 0.59 -5.92
C GLU A 127 6.17 1.29 -4.57
N ILE A 128 7.31 1.38 -3.89
CA ILE A 128 7.48 2.13 -2.64
C ILE A 128 8.23 3.43 -2.95
N ASP A 129 7.60 4.57 -2.66
CA ASP A 129 8.16 5.92 -2.85
C ASP A 129 8.35 6.62 -1.51
N VAL A 130 9.62 6.75 -1.09
CA VAL A 130 9.97 7.32 0.21
C VAL A 130 10.05 8.83 0.15
N ARG A 131 9.24 9.50 0.97
CA ARG A 131 9.22 10.95 1.15
C ARG A 131 9.82 11.36 2.49
N SER A 132 9.94 12.66 2.71
CA SER A 132 10.40 13.23 3.97
C SER A 132 9.39 12.98 5.09
N GLU A 133 9.84 13.06 6.34
CA GLU A 133 8.98 12.77 7.51
C GLU A 133 7.88 13.83 7.75
N ASP A 134 7.97 14.99 7.11
CA ASP A 134 6.94 16.05 7.11
C ASP A 134 5.91 15.89 5.98
N PHE A 135 6.04 14.84 5.15
CA PHE A 135 5.09 14.55 4.08
C PHE A 135 3.68 14.29 4.62
N ASP A 136 2.69 14.97 4.05
CA ASP A 136 1.26 14.73 4.33
C ASP A 136 0.66 13.85 3.23
N PRO A 137 0.25 12.60 3.52
CA PRO A 137 -0.39 11.73 2.53
C PRO A 137 -1.57 12.37 1.80
N ALA A 138 -2.36 13.20 2.47
CA ALA A 138 -3.52 13.83 1.85
C ALA A 138 -3.15 14.87 0.78
N SER A 139 -1.89 15.32 0.70
CA SER A 139 -1.47 16.27 -0.34
C SER A 139 -1.30 15.64 -1.72
N GLU A 140 -1.25 14.30 -1.84
CA GLU A 140 -1.21 13.61 -3.13
C GLU A 140 -2.62 13.24 -3.65
N ASP A 141 -3.66 13.36 -2.83
CA ASP A 141 -5.03 13.00 -3.21
C ASP A 141 -5.65 14.06 -4.16
N PRO A 142 -6.06 13.69 -5.39
CA PRO A 142 -6.63 14.60 -6.37
C PRO A 142 -7.88 15.35 -5.89
N ASN A 143 -8.62 14.84 -4.91
CA ASN A 143 -9.78 15.54 -4.34
C ASN A 143 -9.39 16.76 -3.47
N PHE A 144 -8.09 16.92 -3.18
CA PHE A 144 -7.49 18.04 -2.47
C PHE A 144 -6.60 18.90 -3.36
N LEU A 145 -6.36 18.50 -4.61
CA LEU A 145 -5.67 19.31 -5.61
C LEU A 145 -6.68 20.27 -6.26
N ASP A 146 -6.39 21.57 -6.21
CA ASP A 146 -7.22 22.62 -6.81
C ASP A 146 -7.19 22.60 -8.35
#